data_AF-A0A7C5D630-F1
#
_entry.id   AF-A0A7C5D630-F1
#
_cell.length_a   1.000
_cell.length_b   1.000
_cell.length_c   1.000
_cell.angle_alpha   90.00
_cell.angle_beta   90.00
_cell.angle_gamma   90.00
#
_symmetry.space_group_name_H-M   'P 1'
#
loop_
_entity.id
_entity.type
_entity.pdbx_description
1 polymer ?
#
loop_
_entity_poly.entity_id
_entity_poly.type
_entity_poly.pdbx_seq_one_letter_code
_entity_poly.pdbx_strand_id
1 'polypeptide(L)'
;MENALLFTFVLVLAELFEAWIQRSETLFGVLQKLYVYYEKSIFLFFLIQPGFYVILFIVLWTGVLNVSMVFLLAIKIFDMFYKIELIKKVFIEREVSSEIVQMLEWKMPSWFFLMGVGMYPPLLFYALV
;
A
#
# COMPACT_ATOMS: atom_id res chain seq x y z
N MET A 1 -14.68 -14.72 -15.59
CA MET A 1 -14.63 -13.33 -16.10
C MET A 1 -15.46 -12.35 -15.28
N GLU A 2 -16.76 -12.57 -15.06
CA GLU A 2 -17.61 -11.63 -14.29
C GLU A 2 -17.10 -11.40 -12.85
N ASN A 3 -16.80 -12.46 -12.11
CA ASN A 3 -16.23 -12.35 -10.77
C ASN A 3 -14.84 -11.69 -10.75
N ALA A 4 -14.04 -11.89 -11.81
CA ALA A 4 -12.72 -11.27 -11.92
C ALA A 4 -12.84 -9.74 -12.06
N LEU A 5 -13.76 -9.27 -12.91
CA LEU A 5 -14.04 -7.83 -13.05
C LEU A 5 -14.56 -7.22 -11.74
N LEU A 6 -15.46 -7.92 -11.04
CA LEU A 6 -15.97 -7.47 -9.74
C LEU A 6 -14.84 -7.35 -8.71
N PHE A 7 -14.01 -8.37 -8.57
CA PHE A 7 -12.88 -8.35 -7.62
C PHE A 7 -11.85 -7.26 -7.96
N THR A 8 -11.53 -7.10 -9.25
CA THR A 8 -10.67 -6.01 -9.72
C THR A 8 -11.27 -4.64 -9.39
N PHE A 9 -12.57 -4.44 -9.58
CA PHE A 9 -13.24 -3.19 -9.24
C PHE A 9 -13.21 -2.91 -7.73
N VAL A 10 -13.47 -3.93 -6.89
CA VAL A 10 -13.36 -3.80 -5.43
C VAL A 10 -11.94 -3.43 -5.02
N LEU A 11 -10.91 -4.02 -5.65
CA LEU A 11 -9.52 -3.65 -5.39
C LEU A 11 -9.24 -2.20 -5.82
N VAL A 12 -9.74 -1.73 -6.96
CA VAL A 12 -9.63 -0.31 -7.36
C VAL A 12 -10.15 0.63 -6.27
N LEU A 13 -11.33 0.34 -5.71
CA LEU A 13 -11.91 1.16 -4.65
C LEU A 13 -11.05 1.15 -3.37
N ALA A 14 -10.53 -0.01 -3.00
CA ALA A 14 -9.64 -0.15 -1.85
C ALA A 14 -8.32 0.63 -2.04
N GLU A 15 -7.71 0.54 -3.21
CA GLU A 15 -6.50 1.30 -3.55
C GLU A 15 -6.73 2.81 -3.58
N LEU A 16 -7.89 3.25 -4.09
CA LEU A 16 -8.26 4.67 -4.08
C LEU A 16 -8.44 5.20 -2.66
N PHE A 17 -9.00 4.39 -1.77
CA PHE A 17 -9.11 4.73 -0.36
C PHE A 17 -7.73 4.85 0.32
N GLU A 18 -6.83 3.89 0.06
CA GLU A 18 -5.44 3.97 0.54
C GLU A 18 -4.74 5.23 0.04
N ALA A 19 -4.85 5.50 -1.26
CA ALA A 19 -4.27 6.68 -1.91
C ALA A 19 -4.80 7.98 -1.29
N TRP A 20 -6.10 8.04 -0.99
CA TRP A 20 -6.74 9.19 -0.39
C TRP A 20 -6.22 9.45 1.04
N ILE A 21 -6.12 8.42 1.88
CA ILE A 21 -5.58 8.53 3.24
C ILE A 21 -4.11 8.98 3.19
N GLN A 22 -3.32 8.37 2.32
CA GLN A 22 -1.87 8.57 2.25
C GLN A 22 -1.46 9.87 1.53
N ARG A 23 -2.41 10.54 0.84
CA ARG A 23 -2.12 11.72 0.02
C ARG A 23 -1.41 12.82 0.80
N SER A 24 -0.24 13.25 0.35
CA SER A 24 0.51 14.38 0.91
C SER A 24 1.39 15.03 -0.15
N GLU A 25 1.90 16.24 0.12
CA GLU A 25 2.77 16.95 -0.82
C GLU A 25 4.21 16.41 -0.84
N THR A 26 4.65 15.81 0.28
CA THR A 26 6.00 15.27 0.45
C THR A 26 5.96 13.86 1.01
N LEU A 27 7.02 13.08 0.79
CA LEU A 27 7.17 11.75 1.38
C LEU A 27 7.12 11.82 2.91
N PHE A 28 7.73 12.85 3.52
CA PHE A 28 7.62 13.10 4.96
C PHE A 28 6.17 13.21 5.41
N GLY A 29 5.35 13.99 4.70
CA GLY A 29 3.95 14.15 5.04
C GLY A 29 3.14 12.86 4.88
N VAL A 30 3.48 11.99 3.93
CA VAL A 30 2.88 10.64 3.82
C VAL A 30 3.21 9.83 5.07
N LEU A 31 4.48 9.78 5.46
CA LEU A 31 4.90 9.03 6.64
C LEU A 31 4.32 9.61 7.93
N GLN A 32 4.19 10.93 8.04
CA GLN A 32 3.58 11.58 9.20
C GLN A 32 2.11 11.17 9.36
N LYS A 33 1.35 11.11 8.26
CA LYS A 33 -0.05 10.64 8.31
C LYS A 33 -0.12 9.17 8.73
N LEU A 34 0.75 8.33 8.18
CA LEU A 34 0.83 6.92 8.54
C LEU A 34 1.25 6.72 10.01
N TYR A 35 2.15 7.56 10.50
CA TYR A 35 2.65 7.54 11.87
C TYR A 35 1.53 7.79 12.88
N VAL A 36 0.56 8.66 12.60
CA VAL A 36 -0.61 8.90 13.49
C VAL A 36 -1.39 7.61 13.77
N TYR A 37 -1.48 6.70 12.80
CA TYR A 37 -2.13 5.39 13.00
C TYR A 37 -1.20 4.42 13.72
N TYR A 38 0.07 4.38 13.30
CA TYR A 38 1.09 3.51 13.89
C TYR A 38 1.30 3.78 15.38
N GLU A 39 1.38 5.05 15.78
CA GLU A 39 1.57 5.49 17.17
C GLU A 39 0.43 5.01 18.08
N LYS A 40 -0.81 5.03 17.59
CA LYS A 40 -1.97 4.53 18.33
C LYS A 40 -1.93 3.01 18.47
N SER A 41 -1.63 2.30 17.38
CA SER A 41 -1.46 0.85 17.37
C SER A 41 -0.93 0.37 16.02
N ILE A 42 -0.04 -0.61 16.03
CA ILE A 42 0.38 -1.30 14.81
C ILE A 42 -0.80 -1.96 14.07
N PHE A 43 -1.84 -2.39 14.80
CA PHE A 43 -3.04 -2.95 14.18
C PHE A 43 -3.84 -1.91 13.39
N LEU A 44 -3.90 -0.67 13.88
CA LEU A 44 -4.54 0.43 13.15
C LEU A 44 -3.77 0.76 11.87
N PHE A 45 -2.44 0.71 11.91
CA PHE A 45 -1.60 0.88 10.72
C PHE A 45 -1.86 -0.20 9.66
N PHE A 46 -2.10 -1.46 10.05
CA PHE A 46 -2.47 -2.48 9.09
C PHE A 46 -3.89 -2.27 8.56
N LEU A 47 -4.85 -1.89 9.41
CA LEU A 47 -6.25 -1.67 9.01
C LEU A 47 -6.45 -0.57 7.96
N ILE A 48 -5.58 0.45 7.91
CA ILE A 48 -5.65 1.49 6.88
C ILE A 48 -5.17 1.04 5.50
N GLN A 49 -4.89 -0.26 5.32
CA GLN A 49 -4.43 -0.87 4.07
C GLN A 49 -5.44 -1.92 3.55
N PRO A 50 -6.67 -1.49 3.23
CA PRO A 50 -7.75 -2.39 2.82
C PRO A 50 -7.41 -3.21 1.57
N GLY A 51 -6.57 -2.71 0.66
CA GLY A 51 -6.18 -3.42 -0.56
C GLY A 51 -5.50 -4.75 -0.26
N PHE A 52 -4.67 -4.81 0.78
CA PHE A 52 -4.05 -6.06 1.22
C PHE A 52 -5.09 -7.09 1.67
N TYR A 53 -6.07 -6.68 2.48
CA TYR A 53 -7.12 -7.59 2.96
C TYR A 53 -8.08 -8.03 1.85
N VAL A 54 -8.36 -7.16 0.88
CA VAL A 54 -9.14 -7.52 -0.32
C VAL A 54 -8.42 -8.60 -1.10
N ILE A 55 -7.12 -8.46 -1.33
CA ILE A 55 -6.33 -9.48 -2.04
C ILE A 55 -6.32 -10.80 -1.27
N LEU A 56 -6.08 -10.76 0.04
CA LEU A 56 -6.14 -11.97 0.89
C LEU A 56 -7.50 -12.66 0.82
N PHE A 57 -8.58 -11.89 0.92
CA PHE A 57 -9.95 -12.42 0.79
C PHE A 57 -10.15 -13.11 -0.56
N ILE A 58 -9.73 -12.49 -1.66
CA ILE A 58 -9.86 -13.06 -3.00
C ILE A 58 -9.07 -14.37 -3.12
N VAL A 59 -7.86 -14.43 -2.59
CA VAL A 59 -7.03 -15.64 -2.60
C VAL A 59 -7.72 -16.76 -1.82
N LEU A 60 -8.22 -16.49 -0.62
CA LEU A 60 -8.91 -17.49 0.21
C LEU A 60 -10.23 -17.95 -0.42
N TRP A 61 -10.96 -17.03 -1.05
CA TRP A 61 -12.24 -17.31 -1.68
C TRP A 61 -12.12 -18.11 -2.97
N THR A 62 -11.15 -17.75 -3.82
CA THR A 62 -10.97 -18.36 -5.15
C THR A 62 -10.03 -19.56 -5.13
N GLY A 63 -9.16 -19.68 -4.12
CA GLY A 63 -8.09 -20.67 -4.07
C GLY A 63 -6.98 -20.45 -5.10
N VAL A 64 -6.99 -19.32 -5.82
CA VAL A 64 -6.01 -19.03 -6.88
C VAL A 64 -4.73 -18.45 -6.25
N LEU A 65 -3.63 -19.18 -6.37
CA LEU A 65 -2.30 -18.77 -5.90
C LEU A 65 -1.23 -18.99 -6.99
N ASN A 66 -1.43 -18.39 -8.16
CA ASN A 66 -0.44 -18.40 -9.24
C ASN A 66 0.70 -17.39 -8.97
N VAL A 67 1.71 -17.40 -9.83
CA VAL A 67 2.89 -16.54 -9.71
C VAL A 67 2.50 -15.05 -9.62
N SER A 68 1.53 -14.60 -10.42
CA SER A 68 1.06 -13.21 -10.41
C SER A 68 0.41 -12.82 -9.08
N MET A 69 -0.39 -13.71 -8.50
CA MET A 69 -1.02 -13.50 -7.19
C MET A 69 0.02 -13.49 -6.05
N VAL A 70 1.00 -14.40 -6.10
CA VAL A 70 2.12 -14.43 -5.14
C VAL A 70 2.93 -13.13 -5.23
N PHE A 71 3.21 -12.67 -6.44
CA PHE A 71 3.93 -11.42 -6.66
C PHE A 71 3.15 -10.20 -6.15
N LEU A 72 1.84 -10.16 -6.41
CA LEU A 72 0.95 -9.13 -5.91
C LEU A 72 0.96 -9.05 -4.37
N LEU A 73 0.82 -10.20 -3.69
CA LEU A 73 0.93 -10.28 -2.23
C LEU A 73 2.31 -9.84 -1.74
N ALA A 74 3.38 -10.29 -2.39
CA ALA A 74 4.75 -9.94 -2.02
C ALA A 74 5.01 -8.43 -2.10
N ILE A 75 4.55 -7.76 -3.17
CA ILE A 75 4.69 -6.30 -3.28
C ILE A 75 3.93 -5.59 -2.17
N LYS A 76 2.67 -5.98 -1.90
CA LYS A 76 1.87 -5.36 -0.84
C LYS A 76 2.48 -5.54 0.55
N ILE A 77 3.01 -6.73 0.82
CA ILE A 77 3.73 -7.02 2.05
C ILE A 77 4.99 -6.15 2.14
N PHE A 78 5.79 -6.09 1.07
CA PHE A 78 7.00 -5.28 1.04
C PHE A 78 6.69 -3.79 1.27
N ASP A 79 5.66 -3.25 0.62
CA ASP A 79 5.21 -1.86 0.80
C ASP A 79 4.85 -1.58 2.27
N MET A 80 4.09 -2.46 2.91
CA MET A 80 3.76 -2.38 4.35
C MET A 80 5.00 -2.34 5.24
N PHE A 81 5.89 -3.33 5.07
CA PHE A 81 7.09 -3.46 5.89
C PHE A 81 8.03 -2.28 5.68
N TYR A 82 8.21 -1.83 4.44
CA TYR A 82 9.08 -0.70 4.12
C TYR A 82 8.55 0.60 4.75
N LYS A 83 7.24 0.84 4.71
CA LYS A 83 6.62 1.98 5.39
C LYS A 83 6.82 1.94 6.91
N ILE A 84 6.65 0.77 7.53
CA ILE A 84 6.90 0.60 8.98
C ILE A 84 8.37 0.90 9.30
N GLU A 85 9.29 0.36 8.52
CA GLU A 85 10.72 0.56 8.72
C GLU A 85 11.11 2.03 8.61
N LEU A 86 10.60 2.73 7.58
CA LEU A 86 10.80 4.17 7.45
C LEU A 86 10.20 4.94 8.63
N ILE A 87 9.01 4.58 9.09
CA ILE A 87 8.40 5.22 10.26
C ILE A 87 9.28 5.06 11.50
N LYS A 88 9.81 3.86 11.75
CA LYS A 88 10.69 3.60 12.88
C LYS A 88 11.96 4.45 12.81
N LYS A 89 12.64 4.44 11.68
CA LYS A 89 13.88 5.21 11.48
C LYS A 89 13.66 6.71 11.65
N VAL A 90 12.57 7.23 11.07
CA VAL A 90 12.31 8.68 11.03
C VAL A 90 11.74 9.21 12.35
N PHE A 91 10.75 8.55 12.93
CA PHE A 91 10.01 9.09 14.08
C PHE A 91 10.47 8.53 15.44
N ILE A 92 11.01 7.30 15.49
CA ILE A 92 11.35 6.62 16.74
C ILE A 92 12.85 6.69 17.01
N GLU A 93 13.65 6.12 16.11
CA GLU A 93 15.11 6.03 16.24
C GLU A 93 15.77 7.38 15.98
N ARG A 94 15.14 8.23 15.14
CA ARG A 94 15.66 9.53 14.68
C ARG A 94 17.03 9.41 14.01
N GLU A 95 17.36 8.21 13.51
CA GLU A 95 18.53 7.92 12.70
C GLU A 95 18.23 8.29 11.25
N VAL A 96 18.21 9.60 10.98
CA VAL A 96 17.94 10.12 9.65
C VAL A 96 19.28 10.47 9.01
N SER A 97 19.77 9.60 8.13
CA SER A 97 20.95 9.92 7.32
C SER A 97 20.64 11.10 6.38
N SER A 98 21.69 11.78 5.91
CA SER A 98 21.56 12.90 4.97
C SER A 98 20.75 12.54 3.72
N GLU A 99 20.84 11.29 3.28
CA GLU A 99 20.12 10.76 2.12
C GLU A 99 18.63 10.60 2.42
N ILE A 100 18.27 10.08 3.60
CA ILE A 100 16.87 9.91 4.01
C ILE A 100 16.19 11.28 4.15
N VAL A 101 16.88 12.29 4.70
CA VAL A 101 16.34 13.67 4.77
C VAL A 101 15.98 14.19 3.38
N GLN A 102 16.89 14.05 2.41
CA GLN A 102 16.62 14.49 1.03
C GLN A 102 15.44 13.75 0.40
N MET A 103 15.33 12.44 0.61
CA MET A 103 14.19 11.64 0.13
C MET A 103 12.87 12.08 0.77
N LEU A 104 12.88 12.44 2.05
CA LEU A 104 11.69 12.89 2.79
C LEU A 104 11.16 14.23 2.28
N GLU A 105 12.05 15.12 1.85
CA GLU A 105 11.71 16.43 1.27
C GLU A 105 11.25 16.36 -0.19
N TRP A 106 11.39 15.19 -0.84
CA TRP A 106 10.92 15.04 -2.22
C TRP A 106 9.43 15.32 -2.34
N LYS A 107 9.11 16.25 -3.26
CA LYS A 107 7.73 16.55 -3.62
C LYS A 107 7.15 15.39 -4.39
N MET A 108 6.07 14.82 -3.87
CA MET A 108 5.37 13.71 -4.47
C MET A 108 4.36 14.24 -5.46
N PRO A 109 4.50 13.98 -6.78
CA PRO A 109 3.51 14.43 -7.74
C PRO A 109 2.18 13.71 -7.47
N SER A 110 1.06 14.42 -7.65
CA SER A 110 -0.28 13.89 -7.27
C SER A 110 -0.63 12.55 -7.91
N TRP A 111 -0.07 12.23 -9.10
CA TRP A 111 -0.30 10.96 -9.79
C TRP A 111 0.42 9.78 -9.13
N PHE A 112 1.47 10.01 -8.33
CA PHE A 112 2.20 8.93 -7.65
C PHE A 112 1.29 8.16 -6.69
N PHE A 113 0.32 8.84 -6.06
CA PHE A 113 -0.67 8.19 -5.19
C PHE A 113 -1.58 7.23 -5.95
N LEU A 114 -1.72 7.37 -7.27
CA LEU A 114 -2.50 6.46 -8.11
C LEU A 114 -1.67 5.27 -8.60
N MET A 115 -0.39 5.16 -8.25
CA MET A 115 0.48 4.06 -8.66
C MET A 115 -0.08 2.70 -8.22
N GLY A 116 -0.58 2.59 -6.97
CA GLY A 116 -1.22 1.36 -6.49
C GLY A 116 -2.45 0.98 -7.32
N VAL A 117 -3.31 1.96 -7.63
CA VAL A 117 -4.51 1.78 -8.48
C VAL A 117 -4.13 1.38 -9.90
N GLY A 118 -3.02 1.90 -10.43
CA GLY A 118 -2.53 1.56 -11.77
C GLY A 118 -1.84 0.20 -11.85
N MET A 119 -1.25 -0.28 -10.76
CA MET A 119 -0.44 -1.51 -10.76
C MET A 119 -1.22 -2.74 -10.28
N TYR A 120 -1.91 -2.64 -9.14
CA TYR A 120 -2.44 -3.83 -8.47
C TYR A 120 -3.71 -4.40 -9.10
N PRO A 121 -4.73 -3.59 -9.47
CA PRO A 121 -5.93 -4.10 -10.12
C PRO A 121 -5.68 -4.79 -11.48
N PRO A 122 -4.83 -4.27 -12.39
CA PRO A 122 -4.49 -5.00 -13.62
C PRO A 122 -3.77 -6.33 -13.36
N LEU A 123 -2.86 -6.35 -12.39
CA LEU A 123 -2.15 -7.58 -12.01
C LEU A 123 -3.10 -8.62 -11.41
N LEU A 124 -4.06 -8.19 -10.59
CA LEU A 124 -5.12 -9.05 -10.06
C LEU A 124 -6.00 -9.59 -11.18
N PHE A 125 -6.43 -8.74 -12.12
CA PHE A 125 -7.25 -9.17 -13.25
C PHE A 125 -6.54 -10.25 -14.07
N TYR A 126 -5.26 -10.02 -14.39
CA TYR A 126 -4.44 -11.01 -15.08
C TYR A 126 -4.27 -12.31 -14.27
N ALA A 127 -4.19 -12.22 -12.94
CA ALA A 127 -4.09 -13.41 -12.10
C ALA A 127 -5.38 -14.25 -12.04
N LEU A 128 -6.54 -13.67 -12.34
CA LEU A 128 -7.86 -14.33 -12.20
C LEU A 128 -8.47 -14.82 -13.53
N VAL A 129 -7.86 -14.46 -14.66
CA VAL A 129 -8.27 -14.86 -16.02
C VAL A 129 -7.35 -15.95 -16.52
#